data_AF-A0A0G0WMS9-F1
#
_entry.id   AF-A0A0G0WMS9-F1
#
_cell.length_a   1.000
_cell.length_b   1.000
_cell.length_c   1.000
_cell.angle_alpha   90.00
_cell.angle_beta   90.00
_cell.angle_gamma   90.00
#
_symmetry.space_group_name_H-M   'P 1'
#
loop_
_entity.id
_entity.type
_entity.pdbx_description
1 polymer ?
#
loop_
_entity_poly.entity_id
_entity_poly.type
_entity_poly.pdbx_seq_one_letter_code
_entity_poly.pdbx_strand_id
1 'polypeptide(L)'
;MEKAAIALSAAGKIPGFRPGHAPYDIVAKHFGEMAIYEAAGDKIIPRTLNNAVKEKDLAFVGEPKIEVVKLAPGNPFVFKAVISLMPKIKLGKWQEIKIKKEIKKIGVEEVDKVLEDARKMRATEVLVDRAAGGSDKVMIDLAITQDKVPVEGGQAKDHAVFLDEKYYIPGLPEQLVGLKKDDVKEFSLSFPEGHYQKHLAGKKADFKATVKGIYERTMPVTDDAFAQGLGQKTMAELRALIENNLKVEAEQRENRRVEIEMIEAIVKKSEFGELPEVLIASEKQKMFE
;
A
#
# COMPACT_ATOMS: atom_id res chain seq x y z
N MET A 1 -25.25 27.93 33.41
CA MET A 1 -25.23 27.52 34.83
C MET A 1 -26.39 26.61 35.16
N GLU A 2 -27.65 27.06 35.22
CA GLU A 2 -28.79 26.19 35.57
C GLU A 2 -28.95 24.95 34.66
N LYS A 3 -28.87 25.13 33.34
CA LYS A 3 -28.89 24.01 32.37
C LYS A 3 -27.69 23.04 32.50
N ALA A 4 -26.57 23.50 33.06
CA ALA A 4 -25.41 22.66 33.34
C ALA A 4 -25.60 21.89 34.64
N ALA A 5 -26.12 22.54 35.69
CA ALA A 5 -26.49 21.92 36.96
C ALA A 5 -27.57 20.82 36.80
N ILE A 6 -28.58 21.08 35.96
CA ILE A 6 -29.60 20.07 35.60
C ILE A 6 -28.95 18.86 34.91
N ALA A 7 -28.03 19.09 33.97
CA ALA A 7 -27.35 18.00 33.27
C ALA A 7 -26.41 17.19 34.19
N LEU A 8 -25.69 17.86 35.09
CA LEU A 8 -24.87 17.21 36.11
C LEU A 8 -25.71 16.37 37.08
N SER A 9 -26.85 16.88 37.55
CA SER A 9 -27.75 16.12 38.42
C SER A 9 -28.51 14.97 37.72
N ALA A 10 -28.55 14.99 36.38
CA ALA A 10 -29.05 13.87 35.58
C ALA A 10 -27.98 12.78 35.40
N ALA A 11 -26.72 13.18 35.19
CA ALA A 11 -25.59 12.25 35.02
C ALA A 11 -25.12 11.64 36.35
N GLY A 12 -24.95 12.47 37.38
CA GLY A 12 -24.65 12.07 38.75
C GLY A 12 -25.91 12.13 39.60
N LYS A 13 -26.50 10.98 39.89
CA LYS A 13 -27.73 10.86 40.69
C LYS A 13 -27.53 11.48 42.07
N ILE A 14 -28.33 12.50 42.41
CA ILE A 14 -28.33 13.09 43.75
C ILE A 14 -29.35 12.35 44.63
N PRO A 15 -28.95 11.79 45.78
CA PRO A 15 -29.87 11.13 46.70
C PRO A 15 -31.03 12.05 47.10
N GLY A 16 -32.26 11.56 47.01
CA GLY A 16 -33.48 12.30 47.37
C GLY A 16 -34.12 13.12 46.25
N PHE A 17 -33.50 13.20 45.07
CA PHE A 17 -34.06 13.92 43.91
C PHE A 17 -34.21 13.02 42.69
N ARG A 18 -35.27 13.25 41.90
CA ARG A 18 -35.40 12.61 40.58
C ARG A 18 -34.26 13.11 39.69
N PRO A 19 -33.61 12.25 38.86
CA PRO A 19 -32.53 12.66 37.98
C PRO A 19 -32.88 13.90 37.16
N GLY A 20 -32.03 14.94 37.21
CA GLY A 20 -32.23 16.21 36.51
C GLY A 20 -33.16 17.23 37.18
N HIS A 21 -33.78 16.91 38.32
CA HIS A 21 -34.73 17.77 39.02
C HIS A 21 -34.22 18.33 40.36
N ALA A 22 -32.93 18.20 40.64
CA ALA A 22 -32.35 18.79 41.85
C ALA A 22 -32.19 20.33 41.70
N PRO A 23 -32.57 21.12 42.71
CA PRO A 23 -32.35 22.58 42.71
C PRO A 23 -30.87 22.95 42.63
N TYR A 24 -30.56 24.10 42.01
CA TYR A 24 -29.19 24.56 41.76
C TYR A 24 -28.29 24.53 43.02
N ASP A 25 -28.79 25.02 44.15
CA ASP A 25 -28.04 25.09 45.41
C ASP A 25 -27.66 23.70 45.95
N ILE A 26 -28.50 22.69 45.71
CA ILE A 26 -28.24 21.31 46.11
C ILE A 26 -27.18 20.69 45.18
N VAL A 27 -27.27 20.96 43.87
CA VAL A 27 -26.27 20.50 42.90
C VAL A 27 -24.91 21.13 43.19
N ALA A 28 -24.86 22.43 43.49
CA ALA A 28 -23.63 23.16 43.81
C ALA A 28 -22.98 22.65 45.10
N LYS A 29 -23.77 22.31 46.12
CA LYS A 29 -23.27 21.68 47.35
C LYS A 29 -22.78 20.25 47.15
N HIS A 30 -23.39 19.49 46.25
CA HIS A 30 -23.08 18.07 46.06
C HIS A 30 -21.90 17.83 45.09
N PHE A 31 -21.86 18.55 43.96
CA PHE A 31 -20.82 18.40 42.92
C PHE A 31 -19.75 19.48 42.98
N GLY A 32 -19.94 20.51 43.79
CA GLY A 32 -19.07 21.68 43.82
C GLY A 32 -19.43 22.68 42.72
N GLU A 33 -19.28 23.96 43.03
CA GLU A 33 -19.61 25.06 42.12
C GLU A 33 -18.73 25.01 40.85
N MET A 34 -17.44 24.68 40.98
CA MET A 34 -16.51 24.56 39.84
C MET A 34 -16.92 23.50 38.82
N ALA A 35 -17.47 22.35 39.25
CA ALA A 35 -17.93 21.32 38.32
C ALA A 35 -19.10 21.83 37.44
N ILE A 36 -19.98 22.67 38.00
CA ILE A 36 -21.07 23.31 37.25
C ILE A 36 -20.51 24.32 36.24
N TYR A 37 -19.44 25.04 36.62
CA TYR A 37 -18.73 25.97 35.75
C TYR A 37 -18.03 25.25 34.59
N GLU A 38 -17.35 24.13 34.84
CA GLU A 38 -16.73 23.28 33.80
C GLU A 38 -17.79 22.71 32.84
N ALA A 39 -18.84 22.08 33.37
CA ALA A 39 -19.92 21.53 32.54
C ALA A 39 -20.70 22.59 31.76
N ALA A 40 -20.74 23.83 32.27
CA ALA A 40 -21.27 24.97 31.52
C ALA A 40 -20.30 25.40 30.41
N GLY A 41 -19.00 25.43 30.69
CA GLY A 41 -17.93 25.67 29.71
C GLY A 41 -18.00 24.69 28.54
N ASP A 42 -18.07 23.39 28.81
CA ASP A 42 -18.13 22.33 27.79
C ASP A 42 -19.29 22.48 26.80
N LYS A 43 -20.40 23.09 27.23
CA LYS A 43 -21.56 23.37 26.38
C LYS A 43 -21.47 24.72 25.67
N ILE A 44 -20.94 25.73 26.35
CA ILE A 44 -20.87 27.09 25.82
C ILE A 44 -19.76 27.18 24.77
N ILE A 45 -18.59 26.62 25.03
CA ILE A 45 -17.42 26.74 24.16
C ILE A 45 -17.74 26.28 22.73
N PRO A 46 -18.24 25.06 22.45
CA PRO A 46 -18.52 24.63 21.08
C PRO A 46 -19.57 25.48 20.40
N ARG A 47 -20.60 25.93 21.14
CA ARG A 47 -21.66 26.78 20.61
C ARG A 47 -21.15 28.17 20.23
N THR A 48 -20.36 28.80 21.09
CA THR A 48 -19.78 30.12 20.84
C THR A 48 -18.72 30.08 19.75
N LEU A 49 -17.91 29.02 19.70
CA LEU A 49 -16.93 28.81 18.64
C LEU A 49 -17.62 28.63 17.29
N ASN A 50 -18.64 27.77 17.20
CA ASN A 50 -19.40 27.57 15.96
C ASN A 50 -20.08 28.85 15.46
N ASN A 51 -20.61 29.66 16.37
CA ASN A 51 -21.20 30.95 16.00
C ASN A 51 -20.14 31.91 15.46
N ALA A 52 -18.99 32.04 16.13
CA ALA A 52 -17.90 32.92 15.71
C ALA A 52 -17.28 32.49 14.36
N VAL A 53 -17.17 31.18 14.13
CA VAL A 53 -16.73 30.60 12.85
C VAL A 53 -17.71 30.92 11.73
N LYS A 54 -19.02 30.77 11.96
CA LYS A 54 -20.07 31.08 10.99
C LYS A 54 -20.15 32.56 10.65
N GLU A 55 -20.04 33.42 11.66
CA GLU A 55 -20.07 34.88 11.48
C GLU A 55 -18.90 35.38 10.62
N LYS A 56 -17.73 34.73 10.74
CA LYS A 56 -16.52 35.08 9.99
C LYS A 56 -16.30 34.25 8.73
N ASP A 57 -17.25 33.38 8.37
CA ASP A 57 -17.18 32.46 7.22
C ASP A 57 -15.85 31.67 7.16
N LEU A 58 -15.40 31.18 8.31
CA LEU A 58 -14.14 30.45 8.41
C LEU A 58 -14.38 28.96 8.18
N ALA A 59 -13.82 28.41 7.11
CA ALA A 59 -13.71 26.97 6.96
C ALA A 59 -12.52 26.47 7.81
N PHE A 60 -12.80 25.83 8.94
CA PHE A 60 -11.78 25.17 9.75
C PHE A 60 -11.87 23.65 9.62
N VAL A 61 -10.75 22.98 9.89
CA VAL A 61 -10.55 21.55 9.71
C VAL A 61 -9.97 20.94 10.98
N GLY A 62 -10.46 19.74 11.31
CA GLY A 62 -10.03 18.99 12.48
C GLY A 62 -10.63 19.51 13.79
N GLU A 63 -10.17 18.94 14.90
CA GLU A 63 -10.66 19.31 16.22
C GLU A 63 -9.96 20.58 16.73
N PRO A 64 -10.71 21.59 17.22
CA PRO A 64 -10.13 22.81 17.78
C PRO A 64 -9.40 22.51 19.10
N LYS A 65 -8.22 23.10 19.29
CA LYS A 65 -7.54 23.07 20.60
C LYS A 65 -8.12 24.18 21.47
N ILE A 66 -8.77 23.81 22.56
CA ILE A 66 -9.43 24.72 23.49
C ILE A 66 -8.58 24.84 24.76
N GLU A 67 -8.23 26.07 25.12
CA GLU A 67 -7.55 26.41 26.37
C GLU A 67 -8.43 27.35 27.19
N VAL A 68 -8.83 26.92 28.38
CA VAL A 68 -9.61 27.75 29.30
C VAL A 68 -8.64 28.67 30.06
N VAL A 69 -8.72 29.97 29.82
CA VAL A 69 -7.79 30.97 30.39
C VAL A 69 -8.30 31.48 31.74
N LYS A 70 -9.62 31.69 31.86
CA LYS A 70 -10.25 32.15 33.10
C LYS A 70 -11.62 31.49 33.29
N LEU A 71 -11.73 30.71 34.36
CA LEU A 71 -12.97 30.11 34.83
C LEU A 71 -13.05 30.35 36.34
N ALA A 72 -13.68 31.46 36.73
CA ALA A 72 -13.86 31.81 38.14
C ALA A 72 -15.29 32.28 38.39
N PRO A 73 -15.90 31.91 39.53
CA PRO A 73 -17.23 32.38 39.90
C PRO A 73 -17.34 33.91 39.89
N GLY A 74 -18.46 34.43 39.40
CA GLY A 74 -18.72 35.87 39.27
C GLY A 74 -17.84 36.64 38.27
N ASN A 75 -16.88 35.99 37.60
CA ASN A 75 -16.01 36.62 36.59
C ASN A 75 -16.44 36.23 35.17
N PRO A 76 -16.09 37.04 34.15
CA PRO A 76 -16.26 36.65 32.76
C PRO A 76 -15.49 35.35 32.45
N PHE A 77 -16.16 34.44 31.76
CA PHE A 77 -15.55 33.22 31.25
C PHE A 77 -14.71 33.55 30.02
N VAL A 78 -13.42 33.22 30.06
CA VAL A 78 -12.47 33.48 28.96
C VAL A 78 -11.80 32.19 28.55
N PHE A 79 -11.91 31.86 27.27
CA PHE A 79 -11.23 30.73 26.65
C PHE A 79 -10.56 31.17 25.35
N LYS A 80 -9.51 30.45 24.96
CA LYS A 80 -8.81 30.60 23.70
C LYS A 80 -9.05 29.32 22.89
N ALA A 81 -9.46 29.47 21.64
CA ALA A 81 -9.59 28.36 20.71
C ALA A 81 -8.58 28.55 19.58
N VAL A 82 -7.70 27.56 19.38
CA VAL A 82 -6.79 27.49 18.24
C VAL A 82 -7.43 26.55 17.21
N ILE A 83 -7.75 27.11 16.04
CA ILE A 83 -8.37 26.40 14.92
C ILE A 83 -7.41 26.36 13.73
N SER A 84 -7.41 25.24 13.02
CA SER A 84 -6.69 25.09 11.76
C SER A 84 -7.62 25.44 10.60
N LEU A 85 -7.28 26.46 9.82
CA LEU A 85 -8.10 26.90 8.69
C LEU A 85 -7.82 26.05 7.45
N MET A 86 -8.84 25.85 6.60
CA MET A 86 -8.66 25.17 5.33
C MET A 86 -7.77 26.01 4.41
N PRO A 87 -6.72 25.43 3.79
CA PRO A 87 -5.81 26.19 2.95
C PRO A 87 -6.57 26.75 1.74
N LYS A 88 -6.33 28.02 1.43
CA LYS A 88 -6.81 28.62 0.18
C LYS A 88 -5.92 28.10 -0.96
N ILE A 89 -6.54 27.52 -1.98
CA ILE A 89 -5.84 27.00 -3.16
C ILE A 89 -6.11 27.95 -4.32
N LYS A 90 -5.05 28.42 -4.99
CA LYS A 90 -5.15 29.12 -6.27
C LYS A 90 -4.64 28.19 -7.36
N LEU A 91 -5.55 27.68 -8.17
CA LEU A 91 -5.19 26.86 -9.31
C LEU A 91 -4.47 27.72 -10.35
N GLY A 92 -3.34 27.22 -10.84
CA GLY A 92 -2.68 27.80 -12.01
C GLY A 92 -3.51 27.62 -13.29
N LYS A 93 -2.98 28.08 -14.43
CA LYS A 93 -3.61 27.86 -15.73
C LYS A 93 -3.53 26.39 -16.17
N TRP A 94 -4.43 25.57 -15.63
CA TRP A 94 -4.49 24.13 -15.88
C TRP A 94 -4.93 23.79 -17.30
N GLN A 95 -5.72 24.65 -17.94
CA GLN A 95 -6.21 24.49 -19.31
C GLN A 95 -5.09 24.53 -20.37
N GLU A 96 -3.94 25.13 -20.04
CA GLU A 96 -2.77 25.21 -20.95
C GLU A 96 -1.88 23.96 -20.84
N ILE A 97 -2.16 23.03 -19.91
CA ILE A 97 -1.37 21.80 -19.73
C ILE A 97 -1.72 20.82 -20.86
N LYS A 98 -0.68 20.41 -21.60
CA LYS A 98 -0.79 19.39 -22.65
C LYS A 98 0.06 18.20 -22.25
N ILE A 99 -0.59 17.05 -22.11
CA ILE A 99 0.08 15.77 -21.86
C ILE A 99 -0.17 14.87 -23.04
N LYS A 100 0.90 14.22 -23.48
CA LYS A 100 0.86 13.33 -24.63
C LYS A 100 0.38 11.97 -24.17
N LYS A 101 -0.72 11.48 -24.74
CA LYS A 101 -1.21 10.11 -24.54
C LYS A 101 -0.60 9.22 -25.62
N GLU A 102 0.20 8.24 -25.22
CA GLU A 102 0.84 7.28 -26.13
C GLU A 102 0.35 5.87 -25.81
N ILE A 103 -0.65 5.41 -26.57
CA ILE A 103 -1.14 4.04 -26.45
C ILE A 103 -0.18 3.14 -27.23
N LYS A 104 0.51 2.24 -26.52
CA LYS A 104 1.34 1.22 -27.14
C LYS A 104 0.45 0.28 -27.96
N LYS A 105 0.77 0.10 -29.23
CA LYS A 105 0.12 -0.92 -30.06
C LYS A 105 0.59 -2.30 -29.63
N ILE A 106 -0.38 -3.18 -29.41
CA ILE A 106 -0.11 -4.55 -28.97
C ILE A 106 0.19 -5.38 -30.19
N GLY A 107 1.42 -5.87 -30.25
CA GLY A 107 1.89 -6.73 -31.32
C GLY A 107 1.55 -8.19 -31.06
N VAL A 108 1.60 -8.99 -32.12
CA VAL A 108 1.44 -10.46 -32.05
C VAL A 108 2.46 -11.07 -31.08
N GLU A 109 3.68 -10.53 -31.03
CA GLU A 109 4.74 -10.98 -30.12
C GLU A 109 4.36 -10.87 -28.63
N GLU A 110 3.56 -9.88 -28.24
CA GLU A 110 3.14 -9.73 -26.84
C GLU A 110 2.07 -10.77 -26.49
N VAL A 111 1.16 -11.06 -27.42
CA VAL A 111 0.15 -12.11 -27.27
C VAL A 111 0.81 -13.48 -27.19
N ASP A 112 1.80 -13.75 -28.05
CA ASP A 112 2.52 -15.02 -28.06
C ASP A 112 3.33 -15.23 -26.78
N LYS A 113 3.94 -14.16 -26.22
CA LYS A 113 4.62 -14.23 -24.92
C LYS A 113 3.67 -14.62 -23.80
N VAL A 114 2.52 -13.96 -23.71
CA VAL A 114 1.51 -14.29 -22.67
C VAL A 114 1.00 -15.73 -22.85
N LEU A 115 0.82 -16.18 -24.08
CA LEU A 115 0.41 -17.55 -24.37
C LEU A 115 1.50 -18.56 -23.97
N GLU A 116 2.77 -18.25 -24.22
CA GLU A 116 3.91 -19.06 -23.83
C GLU A 116 4.03 -19.14 -22.30
N ASP A 117 3.82 -18.03 -21.59
CA ASP A 117 3.84 -18.00 -20.13
C ASP A 117 2.66 -18.81 -19.55
N ALA A 118 1.46 -18.66 -20.10
CA ALA A 118 0.30 -19.48 -19.73
C ALA A 118 0.56 -20.97 -19.98
N ARG A 119 1.25 -21.31 -21.07
CA ARG A 119 1.66 -22.69 -21.39
C ARG A 119 2.66 -23.22 -20.38
N LYS A 120 3.67 -22.43 -19.98
CA LYS A 120 4.68 -22.79 -18.96
C LYS A 120 4.05 -23.04 -17.59
N MET A 121 3.08 -22.23 -17.19
CA MET A 121 2.35 -22.40 -15.92
C MET A 121 1.54 -23.70 -15.86
N ARG A 122 1.15 -24.26 -17.01
CA ARG A 122 0.41 -25.52 -17.12
C ARG A 122 1.28 -26.70 -17.54
N ALA A 123 2.60 -26.56 -17.46
CA ALA A 123 3.51 -27.68 -17.69
C ALA A 123 3.25 -28.80 -16.67
N THR A 124 3.28 -30.04 -17.14
CA THR A 124 3.23 -31.20 -16.25
C THR A 124 4.65 -31.50 -15.77
N GLU A 125 4.81 -31.73 -14.48
CA GLU A 125 6.10 -32.03 -13.85
C GLU A 125 6.12 -33.50 -13.42
N VAL A 126 7.08 -34.27 -13.94
CA VAL A 126 7.25 -35.69 -13.60
C VAL A 126 8.64 -35.89 -13.01
N LEU A 127 8.73 -36.52 -11.83
CA LEU A 127 10.03 -36.85 -11.22
C LEU A 127 10.77 -37.88 -12.09
N VAL A 128 12.03 -37.59 -12.43
CA VAL A 128 12.86 -38.45 -13.27
C VAL A 128 14.22 -38.73 -12.65
N ASP A 129 14.70 -39.97 -12.81
CA ASP A 129 16.03 -40.41 -12.37
C ASP A 129 17.05 -40.34 -13.52
N ARG A 130 17.23 -39.14 -14.08
CA ARG A 130 18.24 -38.84 -15.11
C ARG A 130 18.97 -37.54 -14.80
N ALA A 131 20.05 -37.26 -15.54
CA ALA A 131 20.73 -35.98 -15.45
C ALA A 131 19.80 -34.83 -15.91
N ALA A 132 19.91 -33.67 -15.27
CA ALA A 132 19.11 -32.49 -15.56
C ALA A 132 19.38 -31.98 -16.98
N GLY A 133 18.32 -31.82 -17.77
CA GLY A 133 18.32 -31.19 -19.08
C GLY A 133 18.00 -29.70 -18.99
N GLY A 134 18.29 -28.93 -20.04
CA GLY A 134 18.13 -27.46 -20.05
C GLY A 134 16.70 -26.95 -19.90
N SER A 135 15.68 -27.81 -19.94
CA SER A 135 14.26 -27.45 -19.77
C SER A 135 13.62 -28.06 -18.52
N ASP A 136 14.41 -28.71 -17.67
CA ASP A 136 13.90 -29.38 -16.47
C ASP A 136 13.78 -28.41 -15.30
N LYS A 137 12.98 -28.80 -14.31
CA LYS A 137 12.92 -28.17 -13.00
C LYS A 137 13.78 -28.98 -12.03
N VAL A 138 14.73 -28.32 -11.39
CA VAL A 138 15.62 -28.95 -10.41
C VAL A 138 15.30 -28.38 -9.04
N MET A 139 14.93 -29.24 -8.09
CA MET A 139 14.85 -28.84 -6.69
C MET A 139 16.23 -28.91 -6.07
N ILE A 140 16.70 -27.79 -5.54
CA ILE A 140 18.01 -27.67 -4.92
C ILE A 140 17.93 -27.06 -3.52
N ASP A 141 18.86 -27.46 -2.66
CA ASP A 141 19.25 -26.65 -1.51
C ASP A 141 20.40 -25.75 -1.96
N LEU A 142 20.17 -24.44 -1.92
CA LEU A 142 21.12 -23.41 -2.31
C LEU A 142 21.69 -22.71 -1.08
N ALA A 143 23.01 -22.64 -0.99
CA ALA A 143 23.71 -21.81 -0.01
C ALA A 143 24.70 -20.89 -0.73
N ILE A 144 24.52 -19.58 -0.54
CA ILE A 144 25.36 -18.55 -1.12
C ILE A 144 26.26 -17.97 -0.04
N THR A 145 27.55 -17.94 -0.32
CA THR A 145 28.58 -17.33 0.53
C THR A 145 29.38 -16.32 -0.27
N GLN A 146 29.81 -15.24 0.38
CA GLN A 146 30.69 -14.23 -0.18
C GLN A 146 31.88 -14.07 0.77
N ASP A 147 33.10 -14.28 0.28
CA ASP A 147 34.31 -14.24 1.11
C ASP A 147 34.22 -15.12 2.37
N LYS A 148 33.59 -16.31 2.25
CA LYS A 148 33.27 -17.26 3.34
C LYS A 148 32.22 -16.79 4.36
N VAL A 149 31.55 -15.67 4.11
CA VAL A 149 30.44 -15.18 4.94
C VAL A 149 29.11 -15.53 4.26
N PRO A 150 28.13 -16.15 4.96
CA PRO A 150 26.81 -16.39 4.42
C PRO A 150 26.11 -15.08 4.05
N VAL A 151 25.51 -15.04 2.86
CA VAL A 151 24.73 -13.89 2.41
C VAL A 151 23.34 -13.90 3.06
N GLU A 152 22.87 -12.75 3.54
CA GLU A 152 21.53 -12.61 4.11
C GLU A 152 20.46 -12.83 3.02
N GLY A 153 19.59 -13.83 3.23
CA GLY A 153 18.64 -14.28 2.21
C GLY A 153 19.26 -15.14 1.10
N GLY A 154 20.55 -15.47 1.20
CA GLY A 154 21.27 -16.33 0.24
C GLY A 154 21.17 -17.83 0.52
N GLN A 155 20.33 -18.26 1.46
CA GLN A 155 20.08 -19.67 1.74
C GLN A 155 18.63 -20.00 1.43
N ALA A 156 18.43 -20.99 0.57
CA ALA A 156 17.11 -21.48 0.20
C ALA A 156 17.11 -23.01 0.25
N LYS A 157 16.16 -23.58 0.98
CA LYS A 157 15.93 -25.04 1.02
C LYS A 157 14.77 -25.38 0.11
N ASP A 158 14.84 -26.54 -0.55
CA ASP A 158 13.81 -27.04 -1.46
C ASP A 158 13.42 -26.01 -2.54
N HIS A 159 14.41 -25.25 -2.99
CA HIS A 159 14.20 -24.21 -3.98
C HIS A 159 14.05 -24.83 -5.37
N ALA A 160 12.92 -24.58 -6.01
CA ALA A 160 12.67 -25.01 -7.37
C ALA A 160 13.37 -24.07 -8.36
N VAL A 161 14.33 -24.60 -9.11
CA VAL A 161 15.04 -23.88 -10.17
C VAL A 161 14.57 -24.37 -11.54
N PHE A 162 14.04 -23.45 -12.36
CA PHE A 162 13.64 -23.72 -13.74
C PHE A 162 14.81 -23.37 -14.68
N LEU A 163 15.38 -24.39 -15.34
CA LEU A 163 16.61 -24.22 -16.12
C LEU A 163 16.38 -23.46 -17.45
N ASP A 164 15.14 -23.39 -17.91
CA ASP A 164 14.73 -22.67 -19.11
C ASP A 164 14.45 -21.18 -18.86
N GLU A 165 14.48 -20.73 -17.60
CA GLU A 165 14.11 -19.37 -17.25
C GLU A 165 15.32 -18.44 -17.06
N LYS A 166 15.26 -17.27 -17.71
CA LYS A 166 16.34 -16.28 -17.72
C LYS A 166 16.30 -15.29 -16.55
N TYR A 167 15.42 -15.50 -15.57
CA TYR A 167 15.35 -14.61 -14.39
C TYR A 167 16.43 -14.92 -13.36
N TYR A 168 17.01 -16.12 -13.42
CA TYR A 168 18.10 -16.52 -12.53
C TYR A 168 19.39 -15.78 -12.87
N ILE A 169 20.34 -15.81 -11.93
CA ILE A 169 21.68 -15.26 -12.13
C ILE A 169 22.29 -15.92 -13.37
N PRO A 170 22.76 -15.13 -14.37
CA PRO A 170 23.38 -15.68 -15.55
C PRO A 170 24.53 -16.63 -15.17
N GLY A 171 24.56 -17.83 -15.74
CA GLY A 171 25.50 -18.88 -15.35
C GLY A 171 24.93 -19.88 -14.35
N LEU A 172 23.86 -19.58 -13.61
CA LEU A 172 23.28 -20.51 -12.63
C LEU A 172 22.64 -21.72 -13.31
N PRO A 173 21.73 -21.57 -14.29
CA PRO A 173 21.13 -22.71 -14.97
C PRO A 173 22.18 -23.60 -15.63
N GLU A 174 23.19 -23.03 -16.30
CA GLU A 174 24.25 -23.76 -17.00
C GLU A 174 25.07 -24.63 -16.05
N GLN A 175 25.26 -24.22 -14.80
CA GLN A 175 25.96 -25.04 -13.81
C GLN A 175 25.11 -26.20 -13.29
N LEU A 176 23.78 -26.11 -13.35
CA LEU A 176 22.87 -27.14 -12.87
C LEU A 176 22.52 -28.18 -13.96
N VAL A 177 22.68 -27.85 -15.24
CA VAL A 177 22.54 -28.81 -16.34
C VAL A 177 23.56 -29.95 -16.20
N GLY A 178 23.10 -31.19 -16.35
CA GLY A 178 23.93 -32.40 -16.31
C GLY A 178 24.10 -33.01 -14.91
N LEU A 179 23.65 -32.34 -13.85
CA LEU A 179 23.68 -32.90 -12.49
C LEU A 179 22.60 -33.97 -12.31
N LYS A 180 22.88 -34.94 -11.45
CA LYS A 180 21.95 -35.99 -11.02
C LYS A 180 21.41 -35.69 -9.63
N LYS A 181 20.40 -36.48 -9.23
CA LYS A 181 19.89 -36.47 -7.86
C LYS A 181 21.03 -36.74 -6.86
N ASP A 182 21.01 -36.00 -5.76
CA ASP A 182 21.98 -36.04 -4.65
C ASP A 182 23.39 -35.51 -5.00
N ASP A 183 23.61 -34.98 -6.21
CA ASP A 183 24.86 -34.32 -6.56
C ASP A 183 25.00 -32.98 -5.84
N VAL A 184 26.22 -32.70 -5.37
CA VAL A 184 26.61 -31.42 -4.77
C VAL A 184 27.57 -30.71 -5.72
N LYS A 185 27.24 -29.48 -6.11
CA LYS A 185 28.10 -28.65 -6.94
C LYS A 185 28.40 -27.33 -6.24
N GLU A 186 29.68 -26.98 -6.22
CA GLU A 186 30.18 -25.69 -5.76
C GLU A 186 30.74 -24.93 -6.96
N PHE A 187 30.28 -23.69 -7.16
CA PHE A 187 30.71 -22.83 -8.27
C PHE A 187 30.60 -21.37 -7.88
N SER A 188 31.42 -20.51 -8.48
CA SER A 188 31.42 -19.08 -8.20
C SER A 188 30.78 -18.31 -9.35
N LEU A 189 29.79 -17.46 -9.06
CA LEU A 189 29.16 -16.55 -10.03
C LEU A 189 29.19 -15.12 -9.53
N SER A 190 29.17 -14.17 -10.47
CA SER A 190 29.01 -12.76 -10.17
C SER A 190 27.53 -12.38 -10.22
N PHE A 191 27.07 -11.64 -9.22
CA PHE A 191 25.73 -11.04 -9.27
C PHE A 191 25.68 -9.94 -10.34
N PRO A 192 24.53 -9.76 -11.02
CA PRO A 192 24.35 -8.66 -11.96
C PRO A 192 24.55 -7.29 -11.28
N GLU A 193 25.06 -6.29 -12.02
CA GLU A 193 25.28 -4.93 -11.50
C GLU A 193 23.98 -4.23 -11.06
N GLY A 194 22.83 -4.65 -11.62
CA GLY A 194 21.51 -4.11 -11.29
C GLY A 194 20.77 -4.84 -10.15
N HIS A 195 21.45 -5.69 -9.38
CA HIS A 195 20.78 -6.49 -8.35
C HIS A 195 20.15 -5.63 -7.25
N TYR A 196 18.96 -6.02 -6.75
CA TYR A 196 18.18 -5.26 -5.77
C TYR A 196 18.95 -5.02 -4.46
N GLN A 197 19.78 -5.98 -4.06
CA GLN A 197 20.74 -5.83 -2.98
C GLN A 197 22.01 -5.15 -3.50
N LYS A 198 22.11 -3.84 -3.26
CA LYS A 198 23.29 -3.02 -3.60
C LYS A 198 24.62 -3.58 -3.07
N HIS A 199 24.58 -4.33 -1.97
CA HIS A 199 25.77 -4.92 -1.38
C HIS A 199 26.30 -6.15 -2.13
N LEU A 200 25.45 -6.81 -2.94
CA LEU A 200 25.81 -7.97 -3.77
C LEU A 200 26.04 -7.60 -5.24
N ALA A 201 25.43 -6.53 -5.73
CA ALA A 201 25.53 -6.09 -7.11
C ALA A 201 26.98 -6.04 -7.61
N GLY A 202 27.27 -6.76 -8.71
CA GLY A 202 28.59 -6.81 -9.35
C GLY A 202 29.67 -7.62 -8.59
N LYS A 203 29.37 -8.16 -7.40
CA LYS A 203 30.34 -8.94 -6.63
C LYS A 203 30.24 -10.43 -6.94
N LYS A 204 31.37 -11.13 -6.80
CA LYS A 204 31.42 -12.59 -6.84
C LYS A 204 30.89 -13.18 -5.54
N ALA A 205 30.21 -14.31 -5.68
CA ALA A 205 29.79 -15.16 -4.58
C ALA A 205 29.99 -16.63 -4.96
N ASP A 206 30.25 -17.44 -3.95
CA ASP A 206 30.37 -18.89 -4.04
C ASP A 206 29.01 -19.50 -3.74
N PHE A 207 28.50 -20.26 -4.70
CA PHE A 207 27.22 -20.96 -4.65
C PHE A 207 27.49 -22.44 -4.41
N LYS A 208 26.84 -22.99 -3.39
CA LYS A 208 26.76 -24.41 -3.15
C LYS A 208 25.33 -24.87 -3.40
N ALA A 209 25.14 -25.66 -4.46
CA ALA A 209 23.85 -26.23 -4.82
C ALA A 209 23.88 -27.74 -4.58
N THR A 210 22.90 -28.26 -3.83
CA THR A 210 22.69 -29.70 -3.62
C THR A 210 21.39 -30.11 -4.29
N VAL A 211 21.44 -31.02 -5.25
CA VAL A 211 20.26 -31.45 -6.01
C VAL A 211 19.45 -32.46 -5.21
N LYS A 212 18.19 -32.14 -4.88
CA LYS A 212 17.27 -33.04 -4.19
C LYS A 212 16.41 -33.87 -5.14
N GLY A 213 16.06 -33.30 -6.29
CA GLY A 213 15.18 -33.95 -7.25
C GLY A 213 15.15 -33.22 -8.57
N ILE A 214 14.91 -33.99 -9.63
CA ILE A 214 14.84 -33.48 -11.01
C ILE A 214 13.46 -33.84 -11.55
N TYR A 215 12.76 -32.82 -12.03
CA TYR A 215 11.43 -32.94 -12.59
C TYR A 215 11.50 -32.58 -14.07
N GLU A 216 11.16 -33.55 -14.92
CA GLU A 216 10.96 -33.32 -16.34
C GLU A 216 9.68 -32.52 -16.55
N ARG A 217 9.81 -31.37 -17.22
CA ARG A 217 8.68 -30.52 -17.57
C ARG A 217 8.23 -30.83 -18.98
N THR A 218 7.01 -31.32 -19.12
CA THR A 218 6.36 -31.45 -20.43
C THR A 218 5.37 -30.32 -20.61
N MET A 219 5.68 -29.42 -21.54
CA MET A 219 4.77 -28.33 -21.89
C MET A 219 3.57 -28.88 -22.67
N PRO A 220 2.33 -28.50 -22.31
CA PRO A 220 1.16 -28.94 -23.04
C PRO A 220 1.22 -28.47 -24.50
N VAL A 221 0.58 -29.20 -25.41
CA VAL A 221 0.40 -28.74 -26.79
C VAL A 221 -0.58 -27.57 -26.77
N THR A 222 -0.27 -26.49 -27.49
CA THR A 222 -1.15 -25.32 -27.60
C THR A 222 -2.18 -25.52 -28.70
N ASP A 223 -3.15 -26.39 -28.42
CA ASP A 223 -4.30 -26.70 -29.30
C ASP A 223 -5.62 -26.21 -28.69
N ASP A 224 -6.74 -26.52 -29.35
CA ASP A 224 -8.06 -26.09 -28.85
C ASP A 224 -8.42 -26.72 -27.49
N ALA A 225 -7.82 -27.87 -27.11
CA ALA A 225 -8.01 -28.44 -25.78
C ALA A 225 -7.30 -27.61 -24.69
N PHE A 226 -6.14 -27.04 -25.00
CA PHE A 226 -5.48 -26.05 -24.13
C PHE A 226 -6.36 -24.80 -23.94
N ALA A 227 -6.96 -24.29 -25.01
CA ALA A 227 -7.89 -23.17 -24.93
C ALA A 227 -9.11 -23.48 -24.05
N GLN A 228 -9.68 -24.68 -24.17
CA GLN A 228 -10.79 -25.14 -23.33
C GLN A 228 -10.40 -25.23 -21.85
N GLY A 229 -9.17 -25.67 -21.56
CA GLY A 229 -8.62 -25.64 -20.20
C GLY A 229 -8.54 -24.23 -19.60
N LEU A 230 -8.49 -23.20 -20.43
CA LEU A 230 -8.49 -21.77 -20.05
C LEU A 230 -9.88 -21.11 -20.22
N GLY A 231 -10.92 -21.89 -20.52
CA GLY A 231 -12.31 -21.43 -20.62
C GLY A 231 -12.70 -20.85 -21.98
N GLN A 232 -11.93 -21.09 -23.05
CA GLN A 232 -12.22 -20.64 -24.42
C GLN A 232 -12.44 -21.85 -25.35
N LYS A 233 -13.26 -21.72 -26.41
CA LYS A 233 -13.58 -22.89 -27.25
C LYS A 233 -12.46 -23.23 -28.23
N THR A 234 -11.74 -22.21 -28.69
CA THR A 234 -10.69 -22.34 -29.70
C THR A 234 -9.47 -21.49 -29.35
N MET A 235 -8.32 -21.83 -29.93
CA MET A 235 -7.09 -21.04 -29.82
C MET A 235 -7.22 -19.64 -30.42
N ALA A 236 -8.08 -19.47 -31.44
CA ALA A 236 -8.36 -18.16 -32.02
C ALA A 236 -9.10 -17.26 -31.02
N GLU A 237 -10.12 -17.79 -30.34
CA GLU A 237 -10.85 -17.07 -29.29
C GLU A 237 -9.92 -16.72 -28.11
N LEU A 238 -9.06 -17.65 -27.69
CA LEU A 238 -8.09 -17.38 -26.63
C LEU A 238 -7.12 -16.26 -27.00
N ARG A 239 -6.56 -16.28 -28.21
CA ARG A 239 -5.66 -15.21 -28.68
C ARG A 239 -6.35 -13.86 -28.75
N ALA A 240 -7.58 -13.81 -29.27
CA ALA A 240 -8.36 -12.58 -29.34
C ALA A 240 -8.67 -12.03 -27.93
N LEU A 241 -8.99 -12.90 -26.97
CA LEU A 241 -9.21 -12.51 -25.57
C LEU A 241 -7.93 -11.94 -24.94
N ILE A 242 -6.79 -12.61 -25.12
CA ILE A 242 -5.49 -12.13 -24.62
C ILE A 242 -5.16 -10.77 -25.23
N GLU A 243 -5.32 -10.61 -26.55
CA GLU A 243 -5.07 -9.34 -27.23
C GLU A 243 -5.96 -8.21 -26.69
N ASN A 244 -7.25 -8.49 -26.47
CA ASN A 244 -8.18 -7.51 -25.92
C ASN A 244 -7.82 -7.14 -24.47
N ASN A 245 -7.50 -8.12 -23.64
CA ASN A 245 -7.11 -7.88 -22.24
C ASN A 245 -5.83 -7.04 -22.16
N LEU A 246 -4.83 -7.37 -22.97
CA LEU A 246 -3.61 -6.58 -23.06
C LEU A 246 -3.92 -5.14 -23.51
N LYS A 247 -4.83 -4.94 -24.47
CA LYS A 247 -5.20 -3.59 -24.95
C LYS A 247 -5.85 -2.77 -23.86
N VAL A 248 -6.79 -3.36 -23.13
CA VAL A 248 -7.46 -2.72 -21.99
C VAL A 248 -6.44 -2.39 -20.90
N GLU A 249 -5.52 -3.31 -20.58
CA GLU A 249 -4.48 -3.07 -19.58
C GLU A 249 -3.54 -1.93 -20.00
N ALA A 250 -3.08 -1.93 -21.25
CA ALA A 250 -2.21 -0.89 -21.80
C ALA A 250 -2.91 0.48 -21.76
N GLU A 251 -4.20 0.54 -22.13
CA GLU A 251 -4.98 1.77 -22.05
C GLU A 251 -5.18 2.25 -20.61
N GLN A 252 -5.52 1.36 -19.68
CA GLN A 252 -5.67 1.72 -18.27
C GLN A 252 -4.36 2.22 -17.66
N ARG A 253 -3.24 1.55 -17.99
CA ARG A 253 -1.90 1.95 -17.54
C ARG A 253 -1.54 3.33 -18.06
N GLU A 254 -1.80 3.58 -19.34
CA GLU A 254 -1.53 4.87 -19.96
C GLU A 254 -2.45 5.97 -19.40
N ASN A 255 -3.74 5.68 -19.19
CA ASN A 255 -4.67 6.63 -18.56
C ASN A 255 -4.20 7.00 -17.15
N ARG A 256 -3.79 6.02 -16.33
CA ARG A 256 -3.22 6.29 -15.00
C ARG A 256 -1.95 7.13 -15.07
N ARG A 257 -1.05 6.83 -16.02
CA ARG A 257 0.18 7.62 -16.23
C ARG A 257 -0.14 9.08 -16.56
N VAL A 258 -1.04 9.30 -17.53
CA VAL A 258 -1.48 10.64 -17.95
C VAL A 258 -2.18 11.37 -16.81
N GLU A 259 -3.03 10.70 -16.04
CA GLU A 259 -3.72 11.28 -14.89
C GLU A 259 -2.74 11.75 -13.82
N ILE A 260 -1.77 10.90 -13.45
CA ILE A 260 -0.71 11.26 -12.49
C ILE A 260 0.10 12.46 -13.00
N GLU A 261 0.55 12.41 -14.26
CA GLU A 261 1.32 13.51 -14.87
C GLU A 261 0.51 14.81 -14.91
N MET A 262 -0.81 14.72 -15.13
CA MET A 262 -1.72 15.87 -15.15
C MET A 262 -1.87 16.48 -13.77
N ILE A 263 -2.12 15.65 -12.75
CA ILE A 263 -2.22 16.10 -11.37
C ILE A 263 -0.90 16.75 -10.95
N GLU A 264 0.24 16.13 -11.24
CA GLU A 264 1.54 16.71 -10.93
C GLU A 264 1.78 18.06 -11.62
N ALA A 265 1.43 18.17 -12.90
CA ALA A 265 1.57 19.42 -13.64
C ALA A 265 0.65 20.52 -13.09
N ILE A 266 -0.58 20.17 -12.66
CA ILE A 266 -1.51 21.10 -12.02
C ILE A 266 -0.95 21.54 -10.68
N VAL A 267 -0.49 20.61 -9.84
CA VAL A 267 0.08 20.88 -8.52
C VAL A 267 1.30 21.80 -8.64
N LYS A 268 2.21 21.53 -9.59
CA LYS A 268 3.40 22.37 -9.84
C LYS A 268 3.06 23.82 -10.23
N LYS A 269 1.91 24.04 -10.87
CA LYS A 269 1.45 25.38 -11.28
C LYS A 269 0.49 26.03 -10.29
N SER A 270 0.07 25.31 -9.25
CA SER A 270 -0.89 25.80 -8.27
C SER A 270 -0.17 26.39 -7.07
N GLU A 271 -0.73 27.46 -6.51
CA GLU A 271 -0.29 28.02 -5.24
C GLU A 271 -1.18 27.47 -4.12
N PHE A 272 -0.55 26.86 -3.13
CA PHE A 272 -1.21 26.36 -1.94
C PHE A 272 -0.95 27.34 -0.80
N GLY A 273 -2.00 27.76 -0.10
CA GLY A 273 -1.87 28.44 1.18
C GLY A 273 -1.23 27.54 2.23
N GLU A 274 -1.02 28.09 3.42
CA GLU A 274 -0.47 27.35 4.55
C GLU A 274 -1.26 26.07 4.83
N LEU A 275 -0.59 24.92 4.70
CA LEU A 275 -1.16 23.60 4.92
C LEU A 275 -1.15 23.30 6.43
N PRO A 276 -2.31 23.15 7.07
CA PRO A 276 -2.36 22.83 8.49
C PRO A 276 -1.79 21.44 8.78
N GLU A 277 -1.01 21.33 9.85
CA GLU A 277 -0.45 20.05 10.31
C GLU A 277 -1.51 18.98 10.56
N VAL A 278 -2.72 19.38 10.96
CA VAL A 278 -3.85 18.46 11.23
C VAL A 278 -4.24 17.68 9.97
N LEU A 279 -4.20 18.32 8.79
CA LEU A 279 -4.45 17.63 7.51
C LEU A 279 -3.34 16.63 7.20
N ILE A 280 -2.09 17.00 7.42
CA ILE A 280 -0.93 16.15 7.17
C ILE A 280 -0.94 14.93 8.10
N ALA A 281 -1.26 15.14 9.39
CA ALA A 281 -1.34 14.08 10.38
C ALA A 281 -2.47 13.09 10.05
N SER A 282 -3.65 13.59 9.68
CA SER A 282 -4.77 12.73 9.27
C SER A 282 -4.44 11.90 8.02
N GLU A 283 -3.77 12.50 7.03
CA GLU A 283 -3.38 11.77 5.83
C GLU A 283 -2.33 10.70 6.10
N LYS A 284 -1.32 11.02 6.94
CA LYS A 284 -0.34 10.03 7.39
C LYS A 284 -1.02 8.83 8.03
N GLN A 285 -1.98 9.05 8.93
CA GLN A 285 -2.70 7.95 9.58
C GLN A 285 -3.41 7.04 8.55
N LYS A 286 -4.11 7.62 7.57
CA LYS A 286 -4.77 6.85 6.50
C LYS A 286 -3.81 6.06 5.63
N MET A 287 -2.57 6.53 5.45
CA MET A 287 -1.55 5.81 4.68
C MET A 287 -0.95 4.62 5.44
N PHE A 288 -1.03 4.63 6.79
CA PHE A 288 -0.53 3.54 7.64
C PHE A 288 -1.59 2.48 7.96
N GLU A 289 -2.87 2.84 7.87
CA GLU A 289 -4.02 1.92 7.95
C GLU A 289 -4.23 1.16 6.63
#